data_AF-A0A8I0L3G8-F1
#
_entry.id   AF-A0A8I0L3G8-F1
#
_cell.length_a   1.000
_cell.length_b   1.000
_cell.length_c   1.000
_cell.angle_alpha   90.00
_cell.angle_beta   90.00
_cell.angle_gamma   90.00
#
_symmetry.space_group_name_H-M   'P 1'
#
loop_
_entity.id
_entity.type
_entity.pdbx_description
1 polymer ?
#
loop_
_entity_poly.entity_id
_entity_poly.type
_entity_poly.pdbx_seq_one_letter_code
_entity_poly.pdbx_strand_id
1 'polypeptide(L)'
;MTGHRNLTLISLLSLGAAGCTTTATRPAFSPAPTMTVQARGETQAVGTANADAADDPAIWRNAADPAASLIVGTDKKAGLYVYDLQGRQRSFIDAGRVNNVDLRDMGPAGIIVAASDRNDPLNARLALFRLDPATATLSPLGKIPVGTGEAYGVCLYREGDALFAFNVIKDGTIRQVALTLGDGPAGTVVRTMKLATQSEGCATDERTHRLYVAEEDVGLWRFDASPNGDGAPVKMASADGYQIVADTEGVTIAPEGPANGGYLLVSSQGDNAYAVYRLSDDAYVGRFRVAPGAVGSSEETDGIDIAVGDFGPGYPGGLFVVQDGQNMPSAQNFKLIDWAGIKAALGLQ
;
A
#
# COMPACT_ATOMS: atom_id res chain seq x y z
N MET A 1 1.67 39.03 -75.51
CA MET A 1 0.79 37.85 -75.41
C MET A 1 1.45 36.84 -74.47
N THR A 2 1.17 37.00 -73.19
CA THR A 2 1.77 36.29 -72.06
C THR A 2 0.90 35.09 -71.71
N GLY A 3 1.39 33.86 -71.95
CA GLY A 3 0.75 32.63 -71.48
C GLY A 3 1.21 32.31 -70.06
N HIS A 4 0.29 32.38 -69.10
CA HIS A 4 0.49 31.88 -67.74
C HIS A 4 0.23 30.36 -67.71
N ARG A 5 1.22 29.59 -67.26
CA ARG A 5 1.07 28.17 -66.91
C ARG A 5 0.63 28.07 -65.46
N ASN A 6 -0.60 27.62 -65.23
CA ASN A 6 -1.13 27.28 -63.92
C ASN A 6 -0.42 26.04 -63.36
N LEU A 7 0.26 26.19 -62.22
CA LEU A 7 0.50 25.09 -61.29
C LEU A 7 -0.75 24.92 -60.44
N THR A 8 -1.32 23.72 -60.39
CA THR A 8 -2.31 23.36 -59.37
C THR A 8 -1.84 22.10 -58.66
N LEU A 9 -1.68 22.25 -57.34
CA LEU A 9 -1.21 21.27 -56.38
C LEU A 9 -2.04 19.98 -56.43
N ILE A 10 -1.36 18.84 -56.44
CA ILE A 10 -1.95 17.54 -56.13
C ILE A 10 -1.94 17.39 -54.61
N SER A 11 -3.11 17.51 -53.99
CA SER A 11 -3.34 17.19 -52.58
C SER A 11 -3.32 15.66 -52.42
N LEU A 12 -2.28 15.10 -51.81
CA LEU A 12 -2.30 13.71 -51.36
C LEU A 12 -3.24 13.60 -50.13
N LEU A 13 -4.42 13.04 -50.33
CA LEU A 13 -5.23 12.49 -49.24
C LEU A 13 -4.58 11.19 -48.75
N SER A 14 -3.96 11.22 -47.58
CA SER A 14 -3.57 10.05 -46.82
C SER A 14 -4.83 9.42 -46.20
N LEU A 15 -5.35 8.35 -46.83
CA LEU A 15 -6.31 7.45 -46.19
C LEU A 15 -5.62 6.74 -45.02
N GLY A 16 -5.93 7.17 -43.80
CA GLY A 16 -5.58 6.44 -42.58
C GLY A 16 -6.34 5.12 -42.55
N ALA A 17 -5.63 4.01 -42.67
CA ALA A 17 -6.17 2.70 -42.34
C ALA A 17 -6.40 2.67 -40.82
N ALA A 18 -7.67 2.76 -40.41
CA ALA A 18 -8.09 2.43 -39.06
C ALA A 18 -7.87 0.93 -38.85
N GLY A 19 -6.68 0.57 -38.36
CA GLY A 19 -6.43 -0.76 -37.83
C GLY A 19 -7.36 -0.97 -36.64
N CYS A 20 -8.34 -1.86 -36.81
CA CYS A 20 -9.13 -2.38 -35.68
C CYS A 20 -8.15 -3.03 -34.71
N THR A 21 -7.82 -2.34 -33.63
CA THR A 21 -7.21 -2.95 -32.46
C THR A 21 -8.23 -3.95 -31.92
N THR A 22 -7.97 -5.24 -32.13
CA THR A 22 -8.64 -6.29 -31.39
C THR A 22 -8.30 -6.09 -29.92
N THR A 23 -9.15 -5.36 -29.18
CA THR A 23 -9.20 -5.46 -27.72
C THR A 23 -9.43 -6.93 -27.44
N ALA A 24 -8.38 -7.63 -27.02
CA ALA A 24 -8.51 -8.98 -26.53
C ALA A 24 -9.53 -8.92 -25.40
N THR A 25 -10.72 -9.47 -25.63
CA THR A 25 -11.72 -9.64 -24.60
C THR A 25 -11.10 -10.56 -23.55
N ARG A 26 -10.58 -9.97 -22.45
CA ARG A 26 -10.22 -10.72 -21.24
C ARG A 26 -11.43 -11.64 -20.94
N PRO A 27 -11.24 -12.95 -20.73
CA PRO A 27 -12.34 -13.82 -20.37
C PRO A 27 -13.09 -13.22 -19.19
N ALA A 28 -14.42 -13.23 -19.23
CA ALA A 28 -15.23 -12.80 -18.09
C ALA A 28 -15.06 -13.83 -16.97
N PHE A 29 -14.01 -13.69 -16.18
CA PHE A 29 -13.87 -14.42 -14.93
C PHE A 29 -14.90 -13.84 -13.96
N SER A 30 -15.73 -14.71 -13.39
CA SER A 30 -16.56 -14.32 -12.25
C SER A 30 -15.66 -14.44 -11.01
N PRO A 31 -15.49 -13.36 -10.24
CA PRO A 31 -14.66 -13.43 -9.04
C PRO A 31 -15.23 -14.43 -8.02
N ALA A 32 -14.39 -14.92 -7.12
CA ALA A 32 -14.79 -15.87 -6.08
C ALA A 32 -15.89 -15.28 -5.16
N PRO A 33 -16.71 -16.12 -4.51
CA PRO A 33 -17.70 -15.66 -3.54
C PRO A 33 -17.09 -14.70 -2.53
N THR A 34 -17.66 -13.51 -2.44
CA THR A 34 -17.10 -12.40 -1.65
C THR A 34 -18.04 -12.08 -0.49
N MET A 35 -17.54 -12.21 0.73
CA MET A 35 -18.28 -11.83 1.93
C MET A 35 -18.35 -10.31 2.08
N THR A 36 -19.32 -9.80 2.83
CA THR A 36 -19.44 -8.36 3.08
C THR A 36 -19.18 -8.06 4.54
N VAL A 37 -18.45 -6.97 4.77
CA VAL A 37 -18.30 -6.32 6.06
C VAL A 37 -18.64 -4.85 5.92
N GLN A 38 -18.77 -4.13 7.04
CA GLN A 38 -18.98 -2.69 7.03
C GLN A 38 -17.90 -2.00 7.87
N ALA A 39 -17.50 -0.82 7.42
CA ALA A 39 -16.65 0.05 8.23
C ALA A 39 -17.43 0.62 9.42
N ARG A 40 -16.72 0.75 10.54
CA ARG A 40 -17.26 1.31 11.80
C ARG A 40 -16.90 2.78 11.99
N GLY A 41 -15.89 3.24 11.26
CA GLY A 41 -15.45 4.63 11.25
C GLY A 41 -14.69 4.93 9.97
N GLU A 42 -14.35 6.20 9.79
CA GLU A 42 -13.55 6.69 8.67
C GLU A 42 -12.72 7.89 9.12
N THR A 43 -11.62 8.17 8.43
CA THR A 43 -10.85 9.38 8.66
C THR A 43 -11.52 10.58 8.03
N GLN A 44 -11.21 11.77 8.56
CA GLN A 44 -11.36 13.00 7.80
C GLN A 44 -10.62 12.85 6.46
N ALA A 45 -11.25 13.36 5.41
CA ALA A 45 -10.69 13.31 4.07
C ALA A 45 -9.35 14.03 3.98
N VAL A 46 -8.49 13.59 3.07
CA VAL A 46 -7.25 14.31 2.75
C VAL A 46 -7.57 15.68 2.15
N GLY A 47 -6.62 16.61 2.27
CA GLY A 47 -6.78 17.99 1.80
C GLY A 47 -6.77 18.14 0.28
N THR A 48 -6.16 17.20 -0.47
CA THR A 48 -6.15 17.25 -1.93
C THR A 48 -7.49 16.74 -2.49
N ALA A 49 -8.36 17.69 -2.85
CA ALA A 49 -9.68 17.39 -3.40
C ALA A 49 -9.67 17.08 -4.89
N ASN A 50 -10.66 16.30 -5.35
CA ASN A 50 -10.91 15.96 -6.76
C ASN A 50 -9.68 15.36 -7.48
N ALA A 51 -8.88 14.59 -6.75
CA ALA A 51 -7.72 13.89 -7.27
C ALA A 51 -7.57 12.53 -6.59
N ASP A 52 -6.89 11.64 -7.29
CA ASP A 52 -6.29 10.43 -6.73
C ASP A 52 -5.13 10.83 -5.80
N ALA A 53 -5.39 10.79 -4.49
CA ALA A 53 -4.64 11.46 -3.44
C ALA A 53 -4.40 10.58 -2.20
N ALA A 54 -5.44 10.16 -1.47
CA ALA A 54 -5.22 9.26 -0.33
C ALA A 54 -4.73 7.91 -0.86
N ASP A 55 -3.72 7.31 -0.25
CA ASP A 55 -3.07 6.14 -0.85
C ASP A 55 -2.85 5.01 0.16
N ASP A 56 -2.03 5.23 1.18
CA ASP A 56 -1.56 4.15 2.05
C ASP A 56 -1.65 4.50 3.54
N PRO A 57 -2.21 3.61 4.37
CA PRO A 57 -2.22 3.77 5.82
C PRO A 57 -1.07 2.99 6.50
N ALA A 58 -0.66 3.44 7.69
CA ALA A 58 0.16 2.69 8.63
C ALA A 58 -0.32 2.89 10.07
N ILE A 59 -0.47 1.81 10.83
CA ILE A 59 -1.11 1.84 12.15
C ILE A 59 -0.06 1.73 13.26
N TRP A 60 0.01 2.75 14.12
CA TRP A 60 0.74 2.64 15.39
C TRP A 60 -0.22 2.24 16.51
N ARG A 61 -0.08 1.01 17.02
CA ARG A 61 -0.83 0.51 18.17
C ARG A 61 -0.18 0.96 19.48
N ASN A 62 -0.92 1.73 20.27
CA ASN A 62 -0.53 2.00 21.64
C ASN A 62 -0.96 0.85 22.56
N ALA A 63 -0.01 -0.01 22.94
CA ALA A 63 -0.32 -1.15 23.79
C ALA A 63 -0.72 -0.77 25.23
N ALA A 64 -0.26 0.38 25.74
CA ALA A 64 -0.55 0.85 27.09
C ALA A 64 -1.92 1.55 27.19
N ASP A 65 -2.33 2.23 26.12
CA ASP A 65 -3.64 2.87 25.99
C ASP A 65 -4.17 2.67 24.56
N PRO A 66 -4.85 1.54 24.27
CA PRO A 66 -5.32 1.21 22.94
C PRO A 66 -6.12 2.31 22.23
N ALA A 67 -6.91 3.09 22.96
CA ALA A 67 -7.73 4.16 22.41
C ALA A 67 -6.90 5.36 21.92
N ALA A 68 -5.67 5.50 22.39
CA ALA A 68 -4.70 6.52 21.98
C ALA A 68 -3.78 6.06 20.83
N SER A 69 -4.11 4.96 20.15
CA SER A 69 -3.42 4.55 18.93
C SER A 69 -3.62 5.57 17.81
N LEU A 70 -2.71 5.56 16.84
CA LEU A 70 -2.67 6.53 15.74
C LEU A 70 -2.58 5.84 14.38
N ILE A 71 -3.08 6.51 13.37
CA ILE A 71 -2.96 6.10 11.97
C ILE A 71 -2.16 7.17 11.24
N VAL A 72 -1.13 6.79 10.50
CA VAL A 72 -0.46 7.64 9.54
C VAL A 72 -1.03 7.33 8.16
N GLY A 73 -1.44 8.33 7.41
CA GLY A 73 -1.97 8.15 6.06
C GLY A 73 -1.25 9.04 5.06
N THR A 74 -0.96 8.53 3.88
CA THR A 74 -0.37 9.33 2.79
C THR A 74 -1.44 10.06 2.00
N ASP A 75 -1.14 11.30 1.64
CA ASP A 75 -1.71 11.99 0.49
C ASP A 75 -0.59 12.09 -0.55
N LYS A 76 -0.68 11.28 -1.60
CA LYS A 76 0.40 11.09 -2.58
C LYS A 76 0.69 12.31 -3.45
N LYS A 77 -0.04 13.41 -3.23
CA LYS A 77 0.15 14.72 -3.85
C LYS A 77 0.67 15.78 -2.87
N ALA A 78 0.68 15.53 -1.56
CA ALA A 78 0.98 16.56 -0.56
C ALA A 78 1.88 16.13 0.61
N GLY A 79 1.65 14.97 1.24
CA GLY A 79 2.40 14.63 2.45
C GLY A 79 1.77 13.54 3.32
N LEU A 80 1.99 13.62 4.62
CA LEU A 80 1.54 12.63 5.61
C LEU A 80 0.59 13.27 6.62
N TYR A 81 -0.53 12.61 6.86
CA TYR A 81 -1.51 12.93 7.90
C TYR A 81 -1.30 11.98 9.08
N VAL A 82 -1.56 12.48 10.30
CA VAL A 82 -1.73 11.65 11.49
C VAL A 82 -3.16 11.78 11.96
N TYR A 83 -3.85 10.66 12.14
CA TYR A 83 -5.23 10.57 12.60
C TYR A 83 -5.34 9.85 13.95
N ASP A 84 -6.35 10.20 14.73
CA ASP A 84 -6.81 9.38 15.86
C ASP A 84 -7.81 8.29 15.41
N LEU A 85 -8.18 7.39 16.32
CA LEU A 85 -9.14 6.31 16.04
C LEU A 85 -10.58 6.78 15.81
N GLN A 86 -10.89 8.06 16.04
CA GLN A 86 -12.16 8.66 15.64
C GLN A 86 -12.07 9.31 14.25
N GLY A 87 -10.94 9.14 13.58
CA GLY A 87 -10.69 9.65 12.25
C GLY A 87 -10.33 11.13 12.20
N ARG A 88 -10.13 11.81 13.34
CA ARG A 88 -9.79 13.24 13.32
C ARG A 88 -8.34 13.41 12.95
N GLN A 89 -8.06 14.34 12.03
CA GLN A 89 -6.71 14.79 11.76
C GLN A 89 -6.14 15.44 13.01
N ARG A 90 -5.01 14.91 13.49
CA ARG A 90 -4.26 15.42 14.62
C ARG A 90 -3.12 16.31 14.17
N SER A 91 -2.45 15.92 13.09
CA SER A 91 -1.42 16.73 12.45
C SER A 91 -1.30 16.38 10.97
N PHE A 92 -0.59 17.24 10.26
CA PHE A 92 -0.18 17.04 8.88
C PHE A 92 1.25 17.57 8.73
N ILE A 93 2.07 16.87 7.96
CA ILE A 93 3.38 17.35 7.52
C ILE A 93 3.44 17.31 6.00
N ASP A 94 3.81 18.46 5.42
CA ASP A 94 4.12 18.54 4.00
C ASP A 94 5.41 17.75 3.73
N ALA A 95 5.28 16.73 2.89
CA ALA A 95 6.40 15.92 2.41
C ALA A 95 6.43 15.86 0.88
N GLY A 96 5.59 16.68 0.21
CA GLY A 96 5.33 16.63 -1.21
C GLY A 96 4.79 15.28 -1.67
N ARG A 97 5.35 14.74 -2.76
CA ARG A 97 4.92 13.50 -3.40
C ARG A 97 5.54 12.27 -2.73
N VAL A 98 5.19 12.01 -1.48
CA VAL A 98 5.35 10.66 -0.89
C VAL A 98 4.29 9.71 -1.46
N ASN A 99 4.45 8.39 -1.42
CA ASN A 99 3.46 7.45 -1.97
C ASN A 99 2.91 6.50 -0.89
N ASN A 100 3.66 5.47 -0.52
CA ASN A 100 3.33 4.54 0.56
C ASN A 100 3.99 4.96 1.88
N VAL A 101 3.51 4.38 2.99
CA VAL A 101 4.04 4.61 4.33
C VAL A 101 4.01 3.33 5.17
N ASP A 102 5.06 3.08 5.94
CA ASP A 102 5.07 2.04 6.98
C ASP A 102 5.79 2.58 8.22
N LEU A 103 5.55 1.95 9.37
CA LEU A 103 6.14 2.35 10.65
C LEU A 103 6.60 1.18 11.50
N ARG A 104 7.63 1.40 12.32
CA ARG A 104 8.07 0.45 13.35
C ARG A 104 8.39 1.19 14.65
N ASP A 105 7.89 0.65 15.75
CA ASP A 105 8.30 1.07 17.09
C ASP A 105 9.65 0.40 17.44
N MET A 106 10.69 1.23 17.52
CA MET A 106 12.06 0.80 17.82
C MET A 106 12.42 1.04 19.31
N GLY A 107 11.42 1.15 20.18
CA GLY A 107 11.60 1.33 21.62
C GLY A 107 12.37 2.63 21.94
N PRO A 108 13.57 2.57 22.53
CA PRO A 108 14.35 3.77 22.84
C PRO A 108 14.65 4.69 21.64
N ALA A 109 14.71 4.13 20.42
CA ALA A 109 14.90 4.93 19.20
C ALA A 109 13.60 5.63 18.72
N GLY A 110 12.47 5.32 19.36
CA GLY A 110 11.14 5.85 19.07
C GLY A 110 10.43 5.15 17.91
N ILE A 111 9.27 5.69 17.55
CA ILE A 111 8.45 5.18 16.44
C ILE A 111 8.95 5.81 15.14
N ILE A 112 9.53 4.99 14.28
CA ILE A 112 10.08 5.41 12.99
C ILE A 112 9.04 5.20 11.92
N VAL A 113 8.80 6.24 11.13
CA VAL A 113 7.90 6.22 9.98
C VAL A 113 8.74 6.41 8.73
N ALA A 114 8.54 5.57 7.72
CA ALA A 114 9.19 5.65 6.44
C ALA A 114 8.15 5.80 5.33
N ALA A 115 8.38 6.73 4.41
CA ALA A 115 7.59 6.88 3.22
C ALA A 115 8.46 6.80 1.96
N SER A 116 7.95 6.20 0.90
CA SER A 116 8.57 6.28 -0.42
C SER A 116 8.43 7.71 -0.95
N ASP A 117 9.51 8.32 -1.42
CA ASP A 117 9.55 9.71 -1.86
C ASP A 117 9.85 9.81 -3.36
N ARG A 118 8.85 10.26 -4.13
CA ARG A 118 8.88 10.47 -5.58
C ARG A 118 8.74 11.94 -5.98
N ASN A 119 9.16 12.87 -5.11
CA ASN A 119 9.27 14.28 -5.47
C ASN A 119 10.21 14.50 -6.67
N ASP A 120 11.21 13.62 -6.82
CA ASP A 120 12.02 13.50 -8.03
C ASP A 120 11.78 12.10 -8.64
N PRO A 121 10.97 11.98 -9.70
CA PRO A 121 10.58 10.68 -10.26
C PRO A 121 11.75 9.94 -10.95
N LEU A 122 12.90 10.58 -11.13
CA LEU A 122 14.09 9.94 -11.67
C LEU A 122 15.03 9.39 -10.57
N ASN A 123 14.88 9.88 -9.34
CA ASN A 123 15.79 9.59 -8.23
C ASN A 123 15.01 9.24 -6.95
N ALA A 124 14.67 7.96 -6.81
CA ALA A 124 13.99 7.40 -5.65
C ALA A 124 14.69 7.73 -4.34
N ARG A 125 13.88 8.11 -3.34
CA ARG A 125 14.31 8.37 -1.97
C ARG A 125 13.37 7.69 -0.98
N LEU A 126 13.87 7.49 0.24
CA LEU A 126 13.04 7.26 1.42
C LEU A 126 13.00 8.54 2.24
N ALA A 127 11.80 9.00 2.60
CA ALA A 127 11.61 10.06 3.58
C ALA A 127 11.36 9.42 4.95
N LEU A 128 12.16 9.77 5.95
CA LEU A 128 12.06 9.24 7.30
C LEU A 128 11.57 10.31 8.28
N PHE A 129 10.70 9.88 9.19
CA PHE A 129 10.11 10.70 10.23
C PHE A 129 10.11 9.95 11.56
N ARG A 130 9.97 10.68 12.66
CA ARG A 130 9.66 10.13 13.98
C ARG A 130 8.25 10.56 14.38
N LEU A 131 7.42 9.60 14.75
CA LEU A 131 6.10 9.84 15.33
C LEU A 131 6.25 10.09 16.83
N ASP A 132 5.79 11.25 17.29
CA ASP A 132 5.58 11.52 18.70
C ASP A 132 4.13 11.15 19.07
N PRO A 133 3.91 10.09 19.85
CA PRO A 133 2.57 9.63 20.18
C PRO A 133 1.86 10.52 21.20
N ALA A 134 2.60 11.34 21.97
CA ALA A 134 1.99 12.25 22.95
C ALA A 134 1.36 13.46 22.26
N THR A 135 2.03 13.98 21.23
CA THR A 135 1.53 15.14 20.46
C THR A 135 0.80 14.73 19.18
N ALA A 136 0.90 13.46 18.77
CA ALA A 136 0.41 12.94 17.49
C ALA A 136 0.96 13.73 16.29
N THR A 137 2.27 14.03 16.32
CA THR A 137 2.98 14.78 15.28
C THR A 137 4.15 13.99 14.69
N LEU A 138 4.47 14.26 13.42
CA LEU A 138 5.65 13.73 12.75
C LEU A 138 6.76 14.79 12.75
N SER A 139 7.96 14.40 13.18
CA SER A 139 9.18 15.19 13.04
C SER A 139 10.06 14.60 11.94
N PRO A 140 10.52 15.40 10.95
CA PRO A 140 11.37 14.88 9.88
C PRO A 140 12.74 14.48 10.44
N LEU A 141 13.20 13.29 10.03
CA LEU A 141 14.57 12.83 10.29
C LEU A 141 15.47 13.16 9.12
N GLY A 142 14.96 13.04 7.89
CA GLY A 142 15.71 13.31 6.67
C GLY A 142 15.28 12.42 5.51
N LYS A 143 15.99 12.57 4.39
CA LYS A 143 15.73 11.81 3.15
C LYS A 143 16.97 11.04 2.75
N ILE A 144 16.80 9.77 2.41
CA ILE A 144 17.88 8.86 2.02
C ILE A 144 17.75 8.58 0.52
N PRO A 145 18.78 8.82 -0.32
CA PRO A 145 18.79 8.38 -1.71
C PRO A 145 18.81 6.86 -1.80
N VAL A 146 17.92 6.28 -2.61
CA VAL A 146 17.80 4.83 -2.80
C VAL A 146 18.15 4.39 -4.23
N GLY A 147 18.31 5.33 -5.15
CA GLY A 147 18.86 5.09 -6.49
C GLY A 147 17.98 5.66 -7.60
N THR A 148 18.18 5.17 -8.81
CA THR A 148 17.42 5.61 -10.00
C THR A 148 16.00 5.05 -10.02
N GLY A 149 15.08 5.78 -10.64
CA GLY A 149 13.68 5.39 -10.84
C GLY A 149 12.71 6.11 -9.91
N GLU A 150 11.41 5.88 -10.12
CA GLU A 150 10.33 6.49 -9.34
C GLU A 150 10.05 5.61 -8.12
N ALA A 151 10.25 6.16 -6.91
CA ALA A 151 9.85 5.48 -5.68
C ALA A 151 8.33 5.27 -5.66
N TYR A 152 7.90 4.08 -5.27
CA TYR A 152 6.49 3.68 -5.36
C TYR A 152 6.07 3.00 -4.05
N GLY A 153 6.21 1.69 -3.89
CA GLY A 153 5.98 1.00 -2.62
C GLY A 153 7.04 1.24 -1.54
N VAL A 154 6.65 1.11 -0.27
CA VAL A 154 7.57 0.95 0.86
C VAL A 154 6.98 0.07 1.95
N CYS A 155 7.81 -0.78 2.56
CA CYS A 155 7.51 -1.46 3.81
C CYS A 155 8.80 -1.61 4.64
N LEU A 156 8.67 -1.57 5.96
CA LEU A 156 9.77 -1.73 6.90
C LEU A 156 9.93 -3.19 7.30
N TYR A 157 11.14 -3.56 7.71
CA TYR A 157 11.48 -4.87 8.23
C TYR A 157 12.47 -4.71 9.38
N ARG A 158 12.16 -5.29 10.53
CA ARG A 158 13.06 -5.31 11.68
C ARG A 158 13.60 -6.70 11.93
N GLU A 159 14.90 -6.77 12.19
CA GLU A 159 15.61 -7.97 12.61
C GLU A 159 16.44 -7.67 13.86
N GLY A 160 15.91 -8.02 15.03
CA GLY A 160 16.47 -7.56 16.30
C GLY A 160 16.42 -6.02 16.41
N ASP A 161 17.57 -5.39 16.60
CA ASP A 161 17.69 -3.92 16.64
C ASP A 161 17.94 -3.30 15.27
N ALA A 162 18.18 -4.12 14.23
CA ALA A 162 18.41 -3.63 12.88
C ALA A 162 17.08 -3.30 12.19
N LEU A 163 17.05 -2.14 11.54
CA LEU A 163 15.90 -1.69 10.75
C LEU A 163 16.28 -1.63 9.27
N PHE A 164 15.42 -2.17 8.43
CA PHE A 164 15.52 -2.11 6.99
C PHE A 164 14.24 -1.52 6.39
N ALA A 165 14.36 -0.93 5.21
CA ALA A 165 13.23 -0.60 4.36
C ALA A 165 13.36 -1.35 3.04
N PHE A 166 12.26 -1.90 2.55
CA PHE A 166 12.13 -2.31 1.15
C PHE A 166 11.49 -1.16 0.39
N ASN A 167 12.23 -0.51 -0.49
CA ASN A 167 11.70 0.48 -1.40
C ASN A 167 11.41 -0.19 -2.75
N VAL A 168 10.13 -0.29 -3.09
CA VAL A 168 9.67 -0.82 -4.37
C VAL A 168 9.63 0.33 -5.37
N ILE A 169 10.33 0.15 -6.48
CA ILE A 169 10.41 1.10 -7.58
C ILE A 169 9.33 0.72 -8.58
N LYS A 170 8.68 1.71 -9.19
CA LYS A 170 7.56 1.52 -10.11
C LYS A 170 7.81 0.52 -11.24
N ASP A 171 9.05 0.25 -11.61
CA ASP A 171 9.38 -0.72 -12.65
C ASP A 171 9.49 -2.19 -12.16
N GLY A 172 9.23 -2.46 -10.87
CA GLY A 172 9.36 -3.77 -10.22
C GLY A 172 10.72 -4.01 -9.56
N THR A 173 11.65 -3.05 -9.59
CA THR A 173 12.90 -3.14 -8.83
C THR A 173 12.63 -2.99 -7.33
N ILE A 174 13.16 -3.85 -6.50
CA ILE A 174 12.99 -3.79 -5.04
C ILE A 174 14.36 -3.61 -4.39
N ARG A 175 14.55 -2.53 -3.64
CA ARG A 175 15.82 -2.23 -2.96
C ARG A 175 15.64 -2.36 -1.46
N GLN A 176 16.40 -3.25 -0.85
CA GLN A 176 16.49 -3.37 0.60
C GLN A 176 17.57 -2.41 1.11
N VAL A 177 17.17 -1.49 1.96
CA VAL A 177 18.02 -0.44 2.52
C VAL A 177 18.17 -0.69 4.01
N ALA A 178 19.40 -0.95 4.47
CA ALA A 178 19.72 -0.97 5.90
C ALA A 178 19.73 0.47 6.42
N LEU A 179 18.94 0.75 7.48
CA LEU A 179 18.75 2.09 8.03
C LEU A 179 19.55 2.27 9.32
N THR A 180 20.18 3.43 9.47
CA THR A 180 20.87 3.85 10.69
C THR A 180 20.20 5.10 11.23
N LEU A 181 19.78 5.07 12.50
CA LEU A 181 18.95 6.09 13.16
C LEU A 181 19.74 7.01 14.12
N GLY A 182 21.04 7.18 13.91
CA GLY A 182 21.93 7.99 14.77
C GLY A 182 21.66 9.50 14.69
N ASP A 183 22.72 10.34 14.66
CA ASP A 183 22.61 11.81 14.61
C ASP A 183 21.92 12.36 13.33
N GLY A 184 21.61 11.47 12.39
CA GLY A 184 20.76 11.70 11.23
C GLY A 184 20.48 10.36 10.53
N PRO A 185 19.40 10.25 9.74
CA PRO A 185 19.11 9.02 9.03
C PRO A 185 20.13 8.80 7.92
N ALA A 186 20.75 7.62 7.94
CA ALA A 186 21.56 7.12 6.83
C ALA A 186 20.96 5.80 6.35
N GLY A 187 21.20 5.48 5.07
CA GLY A 187 20.79 4.20 4.51
C GLY A 187 21.81 3.65 3.54
N THR A 188 21.96 2.34 3.53
CA THR A 188 22.81 1.60 2.58
C THR A 188 21.96 0.55 1.88
N VAL A 189 21.95 0.55 0.55
CA VAL A 189 21.31 -0.53 -0.21
C VAL A 189 22.15 -1.80 -0.02
N VAL A 190 21.58 -2.80 0.65
CA VAL A 190 22.25 -4.08 0.96
C VAL A 190 21.85 -5.19 0.00
N ARG A 191 20.69 -5.06 -0.65
CA ARG A 191 20.19 -6.03 -1.63
C ARG A 191 19.29 -5.35 -2.66
N THR A 192 19.33 -5.86 -3.89
CA THR A 192 18.42 -5.48 -4.97
C THR A 192 17.79 -6.74 -5.55
N MET A 193 16.46 -6.77 -5.60
CA MET A 193 15.64 -7.84 -6.20
C MET A 193 14.80 -7.24 -7.34
N LYS A 194 14.13 -8.08 -8.13
CA LYS A 194 13.40 -7.64 -9.32
C LYS A 194 12.20 -8.54 -9.61
N LEU A 195 11.05 -7.91 -9.81
CA LEU A 195 9.87 -8.46 -10.50
C LEU A 195 9.82 -7.93 -11.93
N ALA A 196 8.96 -8.51 -12.77
CA ALA A 196 9.01 -8.27 -14.21
C ALA A 196 8.39 -6.92 -14.61
N THR A 197 7.33 -6.52 -13.91
CA THR A 197 6.53 -5.32 -14.22
C THR A 197 6.27 -4.48 -12.98
N GLN A 198 5.36 -3.51 -13.11
CA GLN A 198 4.99 -2.59 -12.05
C GLN A 198 4.58 -3.32 -10.77
N SER A 199 5.10 -2.83 -9.64
CA SER A 199 4.92 -3.41 -8.31
C SER A 199 4.88 -2.31 -7.27
N GLU A 200 4.06 -2.49 -6.23
CA GLU A 200 3.80 -1.46 -5.22
C GLU A 200 3.66 -2.06 -3.82
N GLY A 201 2.49 -2.64 -3.54
CA GLY A 201 2.15 -3.14 -2.20
C GLY A 201 3.19 -4.11 -1.66
N CYS A 202 3.66 -3.90 -0.43
CA CYS A 202 4.55 -4.84 0.22
C CYS A 202 4.33 -4.92 1.72
N ALA A 203 4.60 -6.09 2.29
CA ALA A 203 4.53 -6.35 3.73
C ALA A 203 5.64 -7.30 4.14
N THR A 204 6.07 -7.23 5.40
CA THR A 204 7.12 -8.11 5.92
C THR A 204 6.62 -8.84 7.16
N ASP A 205 6.84 -10.16 7.22
CA ASP A 205 6.65 -10.94 8.44
C ASP A 205 8.00 -11.14 9.13
N GLU A 206 8.24 -10.36 10.18
CA GLU A 206 9.45 -10.39 10.99
C GLU A 206 9.67 -11.75 11.67
N ARG A 207 8.62 -12.55 11.91
CA ARG A 207 8.74 -13.85 12.59
C ARG A 207 9.24 -14.95 11.67
N THR A 208 8.93 -14.84 10.38
CA THR A 208 9.26 -15.84 9.36
C THR A 208 10.29 -15.34 8.34
N HIS A 209 10.72 -14.08 8.48
CA HIS A 209 11.62 -13.39 7.56
C HIS A 209 11.14 -13.46 6.11
N ARG A 210 9.84 -13.21 5.91
CA ARG A 210 9.22 -13.19 4.57
C ARG A 210 8.89 -11.75 4.17
N LEU A 211 9.26 -11.38 2.96
CA LEU A 211 8.79 -10.18 2.29
C LEU A 211 7.72 -10.61 1.27
N TYR A 212 6.58 -9.95 1.27
CA TYR A 212 5.54 -10.08 0.27
C TYR A 212 5.53 -8.83 -0.61
N VAL A 213 5.42 -8.99 -1.93
CA VAL A 213 5.36 -7.87 -2.88
C VAL A 213 4.30 -8.17 -3.95
N ALA A 214 3.41 -7.21 -4.16
CA ALA A 214 2.40 -7.24 -5.20
C ALA A 214 2.96 -6.69 -6.52
N GLU A 215 2.80 -7.46 -7.60
CA GLU A 215 3.01 -7.05 -8.98
C GLU A 215 1.64 -6.88 -9.62
N GLU A 216 1.21 -5.64 -9.85
CA GLU A 216 -0.19 -5.22 -10.03
C GLU A 216 -1.00 -6.16 -10.94
N ASP A 217 -0.55 -6.33 -12.18
CA ASP A 217 -1.23 -7.10 -13.23
C ASP A 217 -0.92 -8.62 -13.20
N VAL A 218 -0.09 -9.09 -12.26
CA VAL A 218 0.45 -10.47 -12.25
C VAL A 218 0.04 -11.25 -11.01
N GLY A 219 0.04 -10.61 -9.83
CA GLY A 219 -0.34 -11.22 -8.57
C GLY A 219 0.67 -10.95 -7.45
N LEU A 220 0.79 -11.91 -6.54
CA LEU A 220 1.54 -11.75 -5.30
C LEU A 220 2.76 -12.67 -5.26
N TRP A 221 3.89 -12.11 -4.85
CA TRP A 221 5.15 -12.81 -4.71
C TRP A 221 5.65 -12.76 -3.28
N ARG A 222 6.49 -13.74 -2.91
CA ARG A 222 7.25 -13.70 -1.67
C ARG A 222 8.74 -13.90 -1.90
N PHE A 223 9.55 -13.25 -1.06
CA PHE A 223 10.99 -13.31 -0.99
C PHE A 223 11.44 -13.61 0.45
N ASP A 224 12.69 -14.01 0.64
CA ASP A 224 13.34 -13.93 1.94
C ASP A 224 13.56 -12.45 2.28
N ALA A 225 13.17 -11.99 3.47
CA ALA A 225 13.37 -10.61 3.92
C ALA A 225 14.77 -10.37 4.50
N SER A 226 15.50 -11.41 4.88
CA SER A 226 16.83 -11.29 5.47
C SER A 226 17.80 -10.62 4.48
N PRO A 227 18.70 -9.73 4.93
CA PRO A 227 19.61 -9.01 4.03
C PRO A 227 20.59 -9.92 3.27
N ASN A 228 20.83 -11.13 3.78
CA ASN A 228 21.63 -12.18 3.16
C ASN A 228 20.77 -13.33 2.58
N GLY A 229 19.45 -13.19 2.58
CA GLY A 229 18.50 -14.18 2.10
C GLY A 229 18.46 -14.26 0.58
N ASP A 230 17.92 -15.37 0.07
CA ASP A 230 17.74 -15.57 -1.37
C ASP A 230 16.87 -14.45 -1.97
N GLY A 231 17.32 -13.91 -3.10
CA GLY A 231 16.62 -12.85 -3.84
C GLY A 231 15.64 -13.39 -4.88
N ALA A 232 15.52 -14.71 -5.03
CA ALA A 232 14.61 -15.32 -6.00
C ALA A 232 13.14 -15.15 -5.57
N PRO A 233 12.26 -14.66 -6.46
CA PRO A 233 10.84 -14.54 -6.17
C PRO A 233 10.15 -15.92 -6.18
N VAL A 234 9.27 -16.15 -5.22
CA VAL A 234 8.34 -17.29 -5.20
C VAL A 234 6.93 -16.78 -5.42
N LYS A 235 6.26 -17.22 -6.49
CA LYS A 235 4.87 -16.83 -6.76
C LYS A 235 3.96 -17.45 -5.70
N MET A 236 3.18 -16.60 -5.03
CA MET A 236 2.22 -17.01 -4.01
C MET A 236 0.79 -17.06 -4.55
N ALA A 237 0.36 -16.03 -5.27
CA ALA A 237 -0.95 -15.95 -5.88
C ALA A 237 -0.87 -15.28 -7.26
N SER A 238 -1.86 -15.52 -8.11
CA SER A 238 -1.98 -14.88 -9.43
C SER A 238 -3.15 -13.90 -9.43
N ALA A 239 -3.02 -12.79 -10.17
CA ALA A 239 -4.14 -11.96 -10.57
C ALA A 239 -4.96 -12.69 -11.65
N ASP A 240 -5.69 -13.72 -11.22
CA ASP A 240 -6.39 -14.68 -12.08
C ASP A 240 -7.82 -14.28 -12.45
N GLY A 241 -8.30 -13.14 -11.94
CA GLY A 241 -9.68 -12.70 -12.08
C GLY A 241 -10.68 -13.46 -11.21
N TYR A 242 -10.19 -14.38 -10.35
CA TYR A 242 -11.00 -15.18 -9.45
C TYR A 242 -10.71 -14.83 -7.97
N GLN A 243 -9.48 -15.05 -7.50
CA GLN A 243 -9.07 -14.69 -6.14
C GLN A 243 -8.67 -13.21 -6.06
N ILE A 244 -7.93 -12.77 -7.08
CA ILE A 244 -7.45 -11.39 -7.24
C ILE A 244 -7.83 -10.94 -8.65
N VAL A 245 -8.56 -9.84 -8.73
CA VAL A 245 -8.84 -9.09 -9.96
C VAL A 245 -7.86 -7.92 -9.97
N ALA A 246 -6.99 -7.88 -10.98
CA ALA A 246 -6.00 -6.83 -11.13
C ALA A 246 -6.67 -5.44 -11.09
N ASP A 247 -6.09 -4.45 -10.41
CA ASP A 247 -4.71 -4.47 -9.90
C ASP A 247 -4.54 -5.11 -8.50
N THR A 248 -3.41 -5.79 -8.32
CA THR A 248 -2.95 -6.35 -7.04
C THR A 248 -2.24 -5.24 -6.28
N GLU A 249 -2.89 -4.66 -5.29
CA GLU A 249 -2.42 -3.42 -4.64
C GLU A 249 -1.88 -3.68 -3.23
N GLY A 250 -2.30 -2.88 -2.23
CA GLY A 250 -1.82 -2.93 -0.87
C GLY A 250 -1.79 -4.34 -0.28
N VAL A 251 -0.72 -4.63 0.45
CA VAL A 251 -0.46 -5.92 1.09
C VAL A 251 -0.22 -5.66 2.57
N THR A 252 -0.87 -6.42 3.44
CA THR A 252 -0.62 -6.35 4.89
C THR A 252 -0.75 -7.72 5.54
N ILE A 253 -0.14 -7.91 6.72
CA ILE A 253 -0.22 -9.16 7.48
C ILE A 253 -0.91 -8.93 8.82
N ALA A 254 -1.74 -9.88 9.22
CA ALA A 254 -2.32 -10.02 10.55
C ALA A 254 -1.68 -11.23 11.25
N PRO A 255 -0.52 -11.07 11.92
CA PRO A 255 0.11 -12.16 12.66
C PRO A 255 -0.77 -12.61 13.82
N GLU A 256 -1.07 -13.90 13.90
CA GLU A 256 -1.82 -14.46 15.02
C GLU A 256 -1.17 -15.76 15.51
N GLY A 257 -1.21 -15.97 16.83
CA GLY A 257 -0.58 -17.13 17.46
C GLY A 257 0.95 -17.16 17.31
N PRO A 258 1.59 -18.26 17.75
CA PRO A 258 3.04 -18.40 17.67
C PRO A 258 3.54 -18.70 16.24
N ALA A 259 4.82 -18.45 16.00
CA ALA A 259 5.56 -18.80 14.79
C ALA A 259 5.05 -18.14 13.50
N ASN A 260 4.28 -18.87 12.68
CA ASN A 260 3.88 -18.47 11.32
C ASN A 260 2.35 -18.43 11.14
N GLY A 261 1.59 -18.39 12.23
CA GLY A 261 0.13 -18.25 12.18
C GLY A 261 -0.31 -16.84 11.77
N GLY A 262 -1.60 -16.71 11.47
CA GLY A 262 -2.23 -15.47 11.01
C GLY A 262 -2.52 -15.45 9.52
N TYR A 263 -2.76 -14.24 9.01
CA TYR A 263 -3.28 -14.02 7.67
C TYR A 263 -2.51 -12.95 6.91
N LEU A 264 -2.46 -13.08 5.59
CA LEU A 264 -1.99 -12.08 4.65
C LEU A 264 -3.22 -11.57 3.89
N LEU A 265 -3.38 -10.26 3.81
CA LEU A 265 -4.45 -9.60 3.11
C LEU A 265 -3.88 -8.82 1.92
N VAL A 266 -4.61 -8.84 0.81
CA VAL A 266 -4.23 -8.17 -0.44
C VAL A 266 -5.43 -7.41 -0.98
N SER A 267 -5.24 -6.15 -1.34
CA SER A 267 -6.24 -5.37 -2.07
C SER A 267 -6.33 -5.89 -3.51
N SER A 268 -7.53 -6.35 -3.87
CA SER A 268 -7.93 -6.72 -5.23
C SER A 268 -8.71 -5.54 -5.78
N GLN A 269 -7.98 -4.56 -6.29
CA GLN A 269 -8.52 -3.23 -6.58
C GLN A 269 -9.58 -3.28 -7.68
N GLY A 270 -9.35 -4.08 -8.72
CA GLY A 270 -10.22 -4.14 -9.90
C GLY A 270 -11.65 -4.62 -9.67
N ASP A 271 -11.95 -5.16 -8.50
CA ASP A 271 -13.32 -5.51 -8.09
C ASP A 271 -13.69 -5.09 -6.66
N ASN A 272 -12.96 -4.13 -6.09
CA ASN A 272 -13.22 -3.52 -4.78
C ASN A 272 -13.33 -4.56 -3.65
N ALA A 273 -12.38 -5.50 -3.58
CA ALA A 273 -12.39 -6.58 -2.60
C ALA A 273 -10.99 -6.88 -2.06
N TYR A 274 -10.93 -7.73 -1.03
CA TYR A 274 -9.71 -8.06 -0.31
C TYR A 274 -9.56 -9.58 -0.24
N ALA A 275 -8.50 -10.11 -0.85
CA ALA A 275 -8.17 -11.52 -0.80
C ALA A 275 -7.41 -11.85 0.49
N VAL A 276 -7.72 -12.99 1.11
CA VAL A 276 -7.11 -13.41 2.38
C VAL A 276 -6.44 -14.77 2.21
N TYR A 277 -5.19 -14.85 2.64
CA TYR A 277 -4.37 -16.06 2.62
C TYR A 277 -3.87 -16.37 4.02
N ARG A 278 -3.68 -17.65 4.35
CA ARG A 278 -3.11 -18.08 5.63
C ARG A 278 -1.58 -18.04 5.55
N LEU A 279 -0.93 -17.43 6.54
CA LEU A 279 0.54 -17.29 6.57
C LEU A 279 1.30 -18.62 6.69
N SER A 280 0.67 -19.64 7.28
CA SER A 280 1.36 -20.90 7.59
C SER A 280 1.63 -21.78 6.37
N ASP A 281 0.75 -21.73 5.37
CA ASP A 281 0.75 -22.63 4.20
C ASP A 281 0.38 -21.93 2.88
N ASP A 282 0.31 -20.59 2.90
CA ASP A 282 -0.05 -19.73 1.77
C ASP A 282 -1.47 -20.00 1.20
N ALA A 283 -2.32 -20.75 1.92
CA ALA A 283 -3.63 -21.15 1.41
C ALA A 283 -4.61 -19.97 1.34
N TYR A 284 -5.30 -19.82 0.22
CA TYR A 284 -6.45 -18.92 0.09
C TYR A 284 -7.57 -19.36 1.05
N VAL A 285 -8.04 -18.43 1.89
CA VAL A 285 -9.07 -18.70 2.91
C VAL A 285 -10.35 -17.89 2.71
N GLY A 286 -10.43 -17.12 1.63
CA GLY A 286 -11.63 -16.38 1.25
C GLY A 286 -11.34 -14.94 0.87
N ARG A 287 -12.40 -14.19 0.59
CA ARG A 287 -12.31 -12.77 0.28
C ARG A 287 -13.55 -12.03 0.75
N PHE A 288 -13.37 -10.74 1.01
CA PHE A 288 -14.44 -9.87 1.48
C PHE A 288 -14.40 -8.51 0.78
N ARG A 289 -15.44 -7.71 0.95
CA ARG A 289 -15.51 -6.30 0.55
C ARG A 289 -16.12 -5.46 1.65
N VAL A 290 -15.77 -4.17 1.70
CA VAL A 290 -16.46 -3.21 2.55
C VAL A 290 -17.69 -2.72 1.82
N ALA A 291 -18.85 -3.25 2.19
CA ALA A 291 -20.13 -2.85 1.64
C ALA A 291 -20.59 -1.51 2.24
N PRO A 292 -21.49 -0.77 1.56
CA PRO A 292 -22.04 0.46 2.09
C PRO A 292 -22.64 0.28 3.50
N GLY A 293 -22.21 1.16 4.42
CA GLY A 293 -22.69 1.23 5.79
C GLY A 293 -22.91 2.67 6.24
N ALA A 294 -22.72 2.94 7.54
CA ALA A 294 -22.91 4.27 8.12
C ALA A 294 -21.92 5.33 7.59
N VAL A 295 -20.74 4.88 7.12
CA VAL A 295 -19.65 5.72 6.59
C VAL A 295 -19.34 5.38 5.12
N GLY A 296 -20.31 4.85 4.39
CA GLY A 296 -20.13 4.42 3.00
C GLY A 296 -19.45 3.05 2.84
N SER A 297 -18.97 2.77 1.63
CA SER A 297 -18.16 1.61 1.24
C SER A 297 -16.68 1.98 1.15
N SER A 298 -15.83 1.07 0.67
CA SER A 298 -14.55 1.42 0.06
C SER A 298 -14.49 0.90 -1.37
N GLU A 299 -13.96 1.71 -2.28
CA GLU A 299 -13.79 1.37 -3.69
C GLU A 299 -12.41 1.83 -4.17
N GLU A 300 -11.87 1.18 -5.20
CA GLU A 300 -10.57 1.51 -5.81
C GLU A 300 -9.41 1.55 -4.81
N THR A 301 -9.45 0.70 -3.77
CA THR A 301 -8.46 0.71 -2.69
C THR A 301 -7.04 0.45 -3.18
N ASP A 302 -6.16 1.45 -3.03
CA ASP A 302 -4.71 1.30 -3.13
C ASP A 302 -4.15 0.58 -1.88
N GLY A 303 -3.80 1.32 -0.83
CA GLY A 303 -3.15 0.82 0.37
C GLY A 303 -4.08 0.30 1.46
N ILE A 304 -3.58 -0.68 2.21
CA ILE A 304 -4.25 -1.31 3.35
C ILE A 304 -3.25 -1.61 4.45
N ASP A 305 -3.68 -1.52 5.72
CA ASP A 305 -2.88 -1.95 6.85
C ASP A 305 -3.73 -2.60 7.95
N ILE A 306 -3.13 -3.52 8.70
CA ILE A 306 -3.78 -4.17 9.82
C ILE A 306 -2.86 -4.27 11.03
N ALA A 307 -3.42 -3.93 12.18
CA ALA A 307 -2.80 -4.20 13.46
C ALA A 307 -3.73 -5.06 14.30
N VAL A 308 -3.25 -6.24 14.71
CA VAL A 308 -3.98 -7.15 15.61
C VAL A 308 -3.92 -6.66 17.05
N GLY A 309 -4.88 -7.12 17.86
CA GLY A 309 -5.00 -6.77 19.27
C GLY A 309 -6.10 -5.75 19.54
N ASP A 310 -6.35 -5.47 20.80
CA ASP A 310 -7.43 -4.55 21.18
C ASP A 310 -7.08 -3.10 20.81
N PHE A 311 -8.06 -2.38 20.26
CA PHE A 311 -8.08 -0.94 19.93
C PHE A 311 -9.28 -0.24 20.60
N GLY A 312 -9.88 -0.89 21.60
CA GLY A 312 -11.08 -0.43 22.30
C GLY A 312 -12.37 -1.03 21.72
N PRO A 313 -13.54 -0.61 22.25
CA PRO A 313 -14.82 -1.29 21.98
C PRO A 313 -15.26 -1.24 20.51
N GLY A 314 -14.71 -0.32 19.72
CA GLY A 314 -14.97 -0.23 18.29
C GLY A 314 -14.28 -1.32 17.47
N TYR A 315 -13.15 -1.85 17.94
CA TYR A 315 -12.27 -2.74 17.16
C TYR A 315 -11.66 -3.83 18.08
N PRO A 316 -12.50 -4.66 18.73
CA PRO A 316 -12.05 -5.67 19.66
C PRO A 316 -11.36 -6.81 18.90
N GLY A 317 -10.03 -6.82 18.90
CA GLY A 317 -9.21 -7.90 18.30
C GLY A 317 -8.37 -7.46 17.11
N GLY A 318 -8.62 -6.26 16.56
CA GLY A 318 -7.72 -5.64 15.60
C GLY A 318 -8.41 -4.55 14.80
N LEU A 319 -7.60 -3.65 14.26
CA LEU A 319 -8.02 -2.58 13.37
C LEU A 319 -7.47 -2.84 11.98
N PHE A 320 -8.37 -2.97 11.00
CA PHE A 320 -8.03 -2.98 9.58
C PHE A 320 -8.38 -1.62 8.98
N VAL A 321 -7.41 -0.96 8.35
CA VAL A 321 -7.58 0.32 7.69
C VAL A 321 -7.39 0.13 6.20
N VAL A 322 -8.31 0.68 5.41
CA VAL A 322 -8.26 0.63 3.94
C VAL A 322 -8.45 2.01 3.38
N GLN A 323 -7.73 2.35 2.32
CA GLN A 323 -8.02 3.55 1.54
C GLN A 323 -9.38 3.40 0.82
N ASP A 324 -10.09 4.52 0.67
CA ASP A 324 -11.28 4.64 -0.17
C ASP A 324 -11.08 5.70 -1.26
N GLY A 325 -11.00 5.22 -2.50
CA GLY A 325 -10.83 6.02 -3.70
C GLY A 325 -12.06 6.82 -4.10
N GLN A 326 -13.25 6.50 -3.56
CA GLN A 326 -14.55 7.05 -3.96
C GLN A 326 -15.38 7.59 -2.78
N ASN A 327 -14.80 8.47 -1.97
CA ASN A 327 -15.44 9.02 -0.77
C ASN A 327 -16.36 10.24 -1.02
N MET A 328 -17.25 10.15 -2.00
CA MET A 328 -18.09 11.29 -2.42
C MET A 328 -19.08 11.73 -1.30
N PRO A 329 -19.32 13.05 -1.14
CA PRO A 329 -18.85 14.18 -1.96
C PRO A 329 -17.50 14.74 -1.51
N SER A 330 -16.81 14.10 -0.58
CA SER A 330 -15.52 14.55 -0.05
C SER A 330 -14.36 14.04 -0.89
N ALA A 331 -13.15 14.51 -0.58
CA ALA A 331 -11.94 13.88 -1.08
C ALA A 331 -11.78 12.47 -0.47
N GLN A 332 -10.87 11.68 -1.06
CA GLN A 332 -10.53 10.34 -0.61
C GLN A 332 -10.12 10.31 0.88
N ASN A 333 -10.32 9.18 1.53
CA ASN A 333 -10.00 8.98 2.94
C ASN A 333 -9.66 7.52 3.24
N PHE A 334 -9.66 7.16 4.52
CA PHE A 334 -9.45 5.78 4.97
C PHE A 334 -10.64 5.29 5.80
N LYS A 335 -11.09 4.06 5.57
CA LYS A 335 -12.15 3.39 6.34
C LYS A 335 -11.53 2.51 7.42
N LEU A 336 -12.17 2.45 8.58
CA LEU A 336 -11.72 1.69 9.75
C LEU A 336 -12.68 0.51 10.01
N ILE A 337 -12.16 -0.71 9.93
CA ILE A 337 -12.91 -1.96 9.99
C ILE A 337 -12.43 -2.81 11.17
N ASP A 338 -13.38 -3.46 11.84
CA ASP A 338 -13.09 -4.41 12.92
C ASP A 338 -12.59 -5.74 12.37
N TRP A 339 -11.37 -6.11 12.74
CA TRP A 339 -10.75 -7.36 12.31
C TRP A 339 -11.55 -8.58 12.76
N ALA A 340 -12.10 -8.57 13.98
CA ALA A 340 -12.92 -9.68 14.46
C ALA A 340 -14.19 -9.88 13.61
N GLY A 341 -14.77 -8.79 13.10
CA GLY A 341 -15.89 -8.83 12.15
C GLY A 341 -15.52 -9.47 10.82
N ILE A 342 -14.32 -9.17 10.29
CA ILE A 342 -13.81 -9.81 9.08
C ILE A 342 -13.60 -11.31 9.29
N LYS A 343 -12.96 -11.70 10.40
CA LYS A 343 -12.76 -13.11 10.74
C LYS A 343 -14.08 -13.85 10.85
N ALA A 344 -15.07 -13.28 11.54
CA ALA A 344 -16.39 -13.89 11.68
C ALA A 344 -17.10 -14.06 10.33
N ALA A 345 -17.04 -13.05 9.45
CA ALA A 345 -17.64 -13.12 8.11
C ALA A 345 -17.00 -14.22 7.24
N LEU A 346 -15.70 -14.45 7.39
CA LEU A 346 -14.95 -15.44 6.63
C LEU A 346 -14.87 -16.82 7.32
N GLY A 347 -15.37 -16.96 8.55
CA GLY A 347 -15.24 -18.19 9.33
C GLY A 347 -13.78 -18.52 9.73
N LEU A 348 -12.96 -17.48 9.92
CA LEU A 348 -11.57 -17.60 10.35
C LEU A 348 -11.47 -17.81 11.87
N GLN A 349 -10.36 -18.39 12.31
CA GLN A 349 -10.08 -18.64 13.74
C GLN A 349 -9.45 -17.41 14.39
#